data_AF-A0A926AT41-F1
#
_entry.id   AF-A0A926AT41-F1
#
_cell.length_a   1.000
_cell.length_b   1.000
_cell.length_c   1.000
_cell.angle_alpha   90.00
_cell.angle_beta   90.00
_cell.angle_gamma   90.00
#
_symmetry.space_group_name_H-M   'P 1'
#
loop_
_entity.id
_entity.type
_entity.pdbx_description
1 polymer ?
#
loop_
_entity_poly.entity_id
_entity_poly.type
_entity_poly.pdbx_seq_one_letter_code
_entity_poly.pdbx_strand_id
1 'polypeptide(L)'
;DIDGDAVAACREWLPEIHQGAFDDPRVRIEIGDAYDFIANSHGWDVIIADLTDPIEEGPAYKLFTREFFTLCQQALAPEGVFVNQAGSLSPPLLDLLARTVKTISSVFTHTTVIQANVPTYGSPWGLALASDKPIDTQPNIEATDALLARETNGRFRLFDGQTLLGLLQMPKYLRDRLAAETVVYSLANPPKFFSRFQGDS
;
A
#
# COMPACT_ATOMS: atom_id res chain seq x y z
N ASP A 1 12.13 -8.49 3.88
CA ASP A 1 12.52 -8.06 2.52
C ASP A 1 13.09 -9.27 1.78
N ILE A 2 12.92 -9.36 0.47
CA ILE A 2 13.47 -10.47 -0.30
C ILE A 2 14.98 -10.31 -0.55
N ASP A 3 15.47 -9.07 -0.61
CA ASP A 3 16.84 -8.74 -0.99
C ASP A 3 17.64 -8.19 0.22
N GLY A 4 18.44 -9.08 0.83
CA GLY A 4 19.31 -8.70 1.94
C GLY A 4 20.43 -7.74 1.56
N ASP A 5 20.89 -7.76 0.30
CA ASP A 5 21.93 -6.87 -0.18
C ASP A 5 21.39 -5.45 -0.33
N ALA A 6 20.14 -5.30 -0.80
CA ALA A 6 19.45 -4.01 -0.82
C ALA A 6 19.31 -3.42 0.60
N VAL A 7 18.92 -4.23 1.58
CA VAL A 7 18.84 -3.79 2.99
C VAL A 7 20.21 -3.35 3.51
N ALA A 8 21.26 -4.13 3.25
CA ALA A 8 22.63 -3.78 3.65
C ALA A 8 23.11 -2.47 3.00
N ALA A 9 22.85 -2.28 1.71
CA ALA A 9 23.17 -1.06 0.98
C ALA A 9 22.41 0.15 1.53
N CYS A 10 21.11 0.02 1.83
CA CYS A 10 20.33 1.09 2.45
C CYS A 10 20.88 1.50 3.83
N ARG A 11 21.34 0.53 4.63
CA ARG A 11 21.95 0.80 5.94
C ARG A 11 23.30 1.50 5.83
N GLU A 12 24.10 1.20 4.81
CA GLU A 12 25.40 1.83 4.60
C GLU A 12 25.27 3.23 3.98
N TRP A 13 24.40 3.38 2.97
CA TRP A 13 24.44 4.53 2.07
C TRP A 13 23.27 5.52 2.24
N LEU A 14 22.22 5.18 2.97
CA LEU A 14 21.02 6.04 3.12
C LEU A 14 20.72 6.43 4.59
N PRO A 15 21.71 6.89 5.37
CA PRO A 15 21.50 7.25 6.78
C PRO A 15 20.48 8.38 6.98
N GLU A 16 20.33 9.28 6.01
CA GLU A 16 19.34 10.36 6.07
C GLU A 16 17.90 9.85 5.94
N ILE A 17 17.70 8.67 5.34
CA ILE A 17 16.39 8.04 5.18
C ILE A 17 16.05 7.24 6.44
N HIS A 18 16.88 6.27 6.82
CA HIS A 18 16.52 5.36 7.92
C HIS A 18 16.75 5.98 9.31
N GLN A 19 17.64 6.98 9.44
CA GLN A 19 17.87 7.73 10.69
C GLN A 19 18.06 6.85 11.95
N GLY A 20 18.79 5.75 11.80
CA GLY A 20 19.05 4.77 12.87
C GLY A 20 17.92 3.74 13.12
N ALA A 21 16.86 3.72 12.32
CA ALA A 21 15.73 2.79 12.49
C ALA A 21 16.14 1.30 12.51
N PHE A 22 17.17 0.91 11.74
CA PHE A 22 17.69 -0.46 11.74
C PHE A 22 18.28 -0.91 13.09
N ASP A 23 18.65 0.02 13.96
CA ASP A 23 19.28 -0.26 15.27
C ASP A 23 18.28 -0.14 16.44
N ASP A 24 17.02 0.22 16.16
CA ASP A 24 15.98 0.30 17.18
C ASP A 24 15.66 -1.11 17.72
N PRO A 25 15.66 -1.34 19.04
CA PRO A 25 15.46 -2.67 19.62
C PRO A 25 14.07 -3.27 19.34
N ARG A 26 13.12 -2.46 18.87
CA ARG A 26 11.78 -2.92 18.46
C ARG A 26 11.76 -3.46 17.04
N VAL A 27 12.78 -3.15 16.23
CA VAL A 27 12.86 -3.57 14.83
C VAL A 27 13.50 -4.95 14.73
N ARG A 28 12.82 -5.82 14.00
CA ARG A 28 13.32 -7.14 13.60
C ARG A 28 13.30 -7.21 12.08
N ILE A 29 14.46 -7.49 11.49
CA ILE A 29 14.63 -7.59 10.05
C ILE A 29 14.61 -9.06 9.67
N GLU A 30 13.72 -9.43 8.76
CA GLU A 30 13.63 -10.77 8.19
C GLU A 30 13.92 -10.71 6.70
N ILE A 31 14.91 -11.49 6.26
CA ILE A 31 15.24 -11.64 4.84
C ILE A 31 14.57 -12.92 4.32
N GLY A 32 13.63 -12.77 3.39
CA GLY A 32 12.81 -13.86 2.86
C GLY A 32 11.57 -13.37 2.11
N ASP A 33 10.83 -14.34 1.55
CA ASP A 33 9.59 -14.07 0.83
C ASP A 33 8.47 -13.65 1.80
N ALA A 34 7.88 -12.48 1.54
CA ALA A 34 6.79 -11.94 2.34
C ALA A 34 5.53 -12.83 2.29
N TYR A 35 5.31 -13.55 1.19
CA TYR A 35 4.21 -14.50 1.03
C TYR A 35 4.31 -15.64 2.06
N ASP A 36 5.51 -16.21 2.21
CA ASP A 36 5.74 -17.31 3.17
C ASP A 36 5.72 -16.81 4.62
N PHE A 37 6.27 -15.60 4.86
CA PHE A 37 6.24 -14.98 6.18
C PHE A 37 4.80 -14.73 6.65
N ILE A 38 3.97 -14.12 5.79
CA ILE A 38 2.62 -13.75 6.19
C ILE A 38 1.70 -14.97 6.35
N ALA A 39 1.91 -16.02 5.57
CA ALA A 39 1.17 -17.27 5.68
C ALA A 39 1.30 -17.96 7.06
N ASN A 40 2.38 -17.67 7.78
CA ASN A 40 2.65 -18.25 9.11
C ASN A 40 2.52 -17.21 10.25
N SER A 41 1.98 -16.03 9.95
CA SER A 41 1.89 -14.91 10.88
C SER A 41 0.45 -14.63 11.31
N HIS A 42 0.27 -14.00 12.49
CA HIS A 42 -1.05 -13.61 13.00
C HIS A 42 -0.93 -12.51 14.06
N GLY A 43 -2.02 -11.77 14.26
CA GLY A 43 -2.15 -10.79 15.34
C GLY A 43 -1.50 -9.44 15.07
N TRP A 44 -1.28 -9.07 13.80
CA TRP A 44 -0.74 -7.76 13.46
C TRP A 44 -1.82 -6.67 13.52
N ASP A 45 -1.59 -5.58 14.25
CA ASP A 45 -2.51 -4.43 14.24
C ASP A 45 -2.41 -3.64 12.92
N VAL A 46 -1.23 -3.59 12.32
CA VAL A 46 -0.99 -2.90 11.05
C VAL A 46 -0.05 -3.74 10.19
N ILE A 47 -0.39 -3.90 8.92
CA ILE A 47 0.51 -4.43 7.89
C ILE A 47 0.70 -3.35 6.82
N ILE A 48 1.96 -3.01 6.53
CA ILE A 48 2.33 -2.07 5.47
C ILE A 48 3.09 -2.84 4.39
N ALA A 49 2.55 -2.90 3.18
CA ALA A 49 3.17 -3.45 2.00
C ALA A 49 3.75 -2.31 1.15
N ASP A 50 5.06 -2.12 1.27
CA ASP A 50 5.85 -1.21 0.44
C ASP A 50 6.59 -2.02 -0.63
N LEU A 51 5.86 -2.34 -1.70
CA LEU A 51 6.31 -3.25 -2.76
C LEU A 51 6.45 -2.50 -4.08
N THR A 52 7.44 -2.88 -4.88
CA THR A 52 7.52 -2.40 -6.27
C THR A 52 6.30 -2.87 -7.06
N ASP A 53 5.84 -2.05 -8.00
CA ASP A 53 4.69 -2.36 -8.85
C ASP A 53 4.81 -3.77 -9.49
N PRO A 54 3.70 -4.52 -9.63
CA PRO A 54 3.73 -5.94 -9.98
C PRO A 54 4.02 -6.17 -11.47
N ILE A 55 5.29 -6.19 -11.85
CA ILE A 55 5.70 -6.54 -13.22
C ILE A 55 5.50 -8.04 -13.47
N GLU A 56 4.97 -8.40 -14.64
CA GLU A 56 4.47 -9.74 -15.01
C GLU A 56 5.50 -10.88 -14.85
N GLU A 57 6.79 -10.57 -15.01
CA GLU A 57 7.91 -11.52 -14.91
C GLU A 57 8.67 -11.41 -13.57
N GLY A 58 8.24 -10.53 -12.66
CA GLY A 58 8.92 -10.26 -11.40
C GLY A 58 8.44 -11.16 -10.26
N PRO A 59 9.29 -11.48 -9.27
CA PRO A 59 8.89 -12.28 -8.10
C PRO A 59 7.74 -11.63 -7.30
N ALA A 60 7.55 -10.32 -7.44
CA ALA A 60 6.55 -9.54 -6.72
C ALA A 60 5.09 -9.79 -7.14
N TYR A 61 4.81 -10.34 -8.34
CA TYR A 61 3.42 -10.41 -8.84
C TYR A 61 2.47 -11.15 -7.88
N LYS A 62 2.98 -12.19 -7.19
CA LYS A 62 2.20 -12.99 -6.22
C LYS A 62 1.70 -12.13 -5.06
N LEU A 63 2.45 -11.09 -4.69
CA LEU A 63 2.15 -10.17 -3.60
C LEU A 63 1.06 -9.13 -3.96
N PHE A 64 0.51 -9.19 -5.18
CA PHE A 64 -0.60 -8.34 -5.62
C PHE A 64 -1.85 -9.15 -5.97
N THR A 65 -1.91 -10.40 -5.52
CA THR A 65 -3.01 -11.32 -5.78
C THR A 65 -4.03 -11.33 -4.64
N ARG A 66 -5.26 -11.72 -4.96
CA ARG A 66 -6.30 -11.98 -3.97
C ARG A 66 -5.83 -12.98 -2.91
N GLU A 67 -5.09 -14.01 -3.32
CA GLU A 67 -4.55 -15.02 -2.40
C GLU A 67 -3.61 -14.39 -1.36
N PHE A 68 -2.67 -13.55 -1.80
CA PHE A 68 -1.79 -12.84 -0.86
C PHE A 68 -2.55 -11.88 0.05
N PHE A 69 -3.47 -11.07 -0.48
CA PHE A 69 -4.24 -10.16 0.37
C PHE A 69 -5.15 -10.90 1.36
N THR A 70 -5.63 -12.10 1.02
CA THR A 70 -6.35 -12.97 1.95
C THR A 70 -5.45 -13.42 3.11
N LEU A 71 -4.19 -13.77 2.83
CA LEU A 71 -3.22 -14.09 3.89
C LEU A 71 -2.96 -12.87 4.78
N CYS A 72 -2.80 -11.68 4.20
CA CYS A 72 -2.68 -10.44 4.97
C CYS A 72 -3.89 -10.20 5.87
N GLN A 73 -5.11 -10.34 5.35
CA GLN A 73 -6.34 -10.19 6.13
C GLN A 73 -6.39 -11.18 7.31
N GLN A 74 -6.04 -12.44 7.07
CA GLN A 74 -6.02 -13.48 8.11
C GLN A 74 -4.95 -13.25 9.18
N ALA A 75 -3.84 -12.62 8.79
CA ALA A 75 -2.75 -12.31 9.71
C ALA A 75 -3.02 -11.06 10.57
N LEU A 76 -4.02 -10.23 10.22
CA LEU A 76 -4.39 -9.06 11.01
C LEU A 76 -5.14 -9.44 12.29
N ALA A 77 -4.98 -8.59 13.31
CA ALA A 77 -5.87 -8.57 14.47
C ALA A 77 -7.29 -8.08 14.07
N PRO A 78 -8.33 -8.30 14.90
CA PRO A 78 -9.72 -7.95 14.55
C PRO A 78 -9.99 -6.49 14.18
N GLU A 79 -9.17 -5.55 14.68
CA GLU A 79 -9.25 -4.11 14.38
C GLU A 79 -8.11 -3.67 13.43
N GLY A 80 -7.46 -4.63 12.78
CA GLY A 80 -6.24 -4.39 12.03
C GLY A 80 -6.47 -3.65 10.71
N VAL A 81 -5.41 -2.99 10.25
CA VAL A 81 -5.42 -2.21 9.01
C VAL A 81 -4.29 -2.68 8.09
N PHE A 82 -4.63 -2.91 6.83
CA PHE A 82 -3.68 -3.16 5.76
C PHE A 82 -3.47 -1.88 4.94
N VAL A 83 -2.21 -1.58 4.61
CA VAL A 83 -1.83 -0.47 3.73
C VAL A 83 -0.92 -1.01 2.63
N ASN A 84 -1.21 -0.68 1.37
CA ASN A 84 -0.40 -1.09 0.23
C ASN A 84 -0.10 0.11 -0.67
N GLN A 85 1.17 0.28 -1.07
CA GLN A 85 1.49 1.22 -2.14
C GLN A 85 0.87 0.72 -3.46
N ALA A 86 0.03 1.55 -4.08
CA ALA A 86 -0.85 1.13 -5.18
C ALA A 86 -0.46 1.74 -6.54
N GLY A 87 0.69 2.41 -6.63
CA GLY A 87 1.20 2.96 -7.89
C GLY A 87 0.76 4.39 -8.20
N SER A 88 1.09 4.83 -9.41
CA SER A 88 0.80 6.17 -9.92
C SER A 88 -0.69 6.36 -10.25
N LEU A 89 -1.22 7.56 -9.99
CA LEU A 89 -2.55 7.98 -10.45
C LEU A 89 -2.51 8.66 -11.84
N SER A 90 -1.35 8.69 -12.49
CA SER A 90 -1.25 9.23 -13.85
C SER A 90 -2.06 8.39 -14.84
N PRO A 91 -2.70 9.01 -15.86
CA PRO A 91 -3.54 8.29 -16.80
C PRO A 91 -2.92 7.02 -17.43
N PRO A 92 -1.62 6.98 -17.78
CA PRO A 92 -1.02 5.76 -18.35
C PRO A 92 -0.95 4.56 -17.40
N LEU A 93 -0.94 4.80 -16.08
CA LEU A 93 -0.74 3.77 -15.05
C LEU A 93 -1.96 3.58 -14.15
N LEU A 94 -3.01 4.39 -14.32
CA LEU A 94 -4.19 4.37 -13.47
C LEU A 94 -4.89 3.00 -13.43
N ASP A 95 -4.83 2.23 -14.51
CA ASP A 95 -5.38 0.87 -14.57
C ASP A 95 -4.71 -0.07 -13.57
N LEU A 96 -3.40 0.07 -13.36
CA LEU A 96 -2.66 -0.74 -12.40
C LEU A 96 -3.16 -0.50 -10.97
N LEU A 97 -3.28 0.78 -10.61
CA LEU A 97 -3.81 1.19 -9.31
C LEU A 97 -5.24 0.70 -9.13
N ALA A 98 -6.10 0.90 -10.14
CA ALA A 98 -7.49 0.49 -10.07
C ALA A 98 -7.64 -1.01 -9.86
N ARG A 99 -6.87 -1.83 -10.58
CA ARG A 99 -6.88 -3.29 -10.45
C ARG A 99 -6.32 -3.76 -9.11
N THR A 100 -5.29 -3.09 -8.59
CA THR A 100 -4.75 -3.37 -7.25
C THR A 100 -5.80 -3.09 -6.18
N VAL A 101 -6.44 -1.91 -6.21
CA VAL A 101 -7.52 -1.54 -5.29
C VAL A 101 -8.72 -2.49 -5.43
N LYS A 102 -9.08 -2.88 -6.65
CA LYS A 102 -10.15 -3.86 -6.90
C LYS A 102 -9.83 -5.24 -6.32
N THR A 103 -8.57 -5.67 -6.40
CA THR A 103 -8.13 -6.93 -5.84
C THR A 103 -8.17 -6.92 -4.32
N ILE A 104 -7.70 -5.84 -3.69
CA ILE A 104 -7.77 -5.64 -2.23
C ILE A 104 -9.23 -5.63 -1.74
N SER A 105 -10.10 -4.85 -2.39
CA SER A 105 -11.53 -4.76 -2.05
C SER A 105 -12.34 -6.03 -2.33
N SER A 106 -11.75 -7.03 -3.01
CA SER A 106 -12.36 -8.35 -3.14
C SER A 106 -12.16 -9.24 -1.90
N VAL A 107 -11.28 -8.81 -0.99
CA VAL A 107 -10.91 -9.50 0.25
C VAL A 107 -11.42 -8.74 1.48
N PHE A 108 -11.14 -7.44 1.56
CA PHE A 108 -11.49 -6.60 2.70
C PHE A 108 -12.87 -5.95 2.55
N THR A 109 -13.58 -5.78 3.67
CA THR A 109 -14.93 -5.18 3.68
C THR A 109 -14.90 -3.68 3.35
N HIS A 110 -13.88 -2.96 3.83
CA HIS A 110 -13.71 -1.53 3.61
C HIS A 110 -12.36 -1.28 2.93
N THR A 111 -12.38 -0.49 1.86
CA THR A 111 -11.17 -0.08 1.15
C THR A 111 -11.31 1.37 0.71
N THR A 112 -10.24 2.15 0.88
CA THR A 112 -10.13 3.52 0.39
C THR A 112 -8.71 3.77 -0.15
N VAL A 113 -8.49 4.91 -0.76
CA VAL A 113 -7.17 5.31 -1.28
C VAL A 113 -6.81 6.68 -0.73
N ILE A 114 -5.59 6.78 -0.20
CA ILE A 114 -4.92 8.06 0.08
C ILE A 114 -4.12 8.43 -1.18
N GLN A 115 -4.31 9.64 -1.68
CA GLN A 115 -3.55 10.19 -2.80
C GLN A 115 -2.56 11.22 -2.28
N ALA A 116 -1.27 11.02 -2.52
CA ALA A 116 -0.22 11.97 -2.16
C ALA A 116 0.57 12.42 -3.39
N ASN A 117 0.97 13.69 -3.45
CA ASN A 117 1.91 14.14 -4.45
C ASN A 117 3.34 13.83 -4.00
N VAL A 118 4.09 13.07 -4.80
CA VAL A 118 5.49 12.74 -4.53
C VAL A 118 6.34 13.46 -5.57
N PRO A 119 6.95 14.62 -5.25
CA PRO A 119 7.56 15.50 -6.24
C PRO A 119 8.64 14.82 -7.10
N THR A 120 9.43 13.93 -6.50
CA THR A 120 10.50 13.19 -7.18
C THR A 120 9.99 12.15 -8.18
N TYR A 121 8.71 11.74 -8.08
CA TYR A 121 8.09 10.78 -9.00
C TYR A 121 7.33 11.45 -10.14
N GLY A 122 7.19 12.79 -10.12
CA GLY A 122 6.55 13.55 -11.19
C GLY A 122 5.05 13.28 -11.39
N SER A 123 4.41 12.55 -10.48
CA SER A 123 2.97 12.26 -10.51
C SER A 123 2.42 12.00 -9.11
N PRO A 124 1.09 12.15 -8.88
CA PRO A 124 0.46 11.70 -7.65
C PRO A 124 0.55 10.16 -7.53
N TRP A 125 0.67 9.71 -6.29
CA TRP A 125 0.86 8.33 -5.91
C TRP A 125 -0.25 7.87 -4.95
N GLY A 126 -0.67 6.62 -5.09
CA GLY A 126 -1.80 6.06 -4.35
C GLY A 126 -1.33 5.09 -3.28
N LEU A 127 -1.94 5.18 -2.11
CA LEU A 127 -1.83 4.18 -1.04
C LEU A 127 -3.23 3.61 -0.81
N ALA A 128 -3.41 2.32 -1.04
CA ALA A 128 -4.66 1.62 -0.75
C ALA A 128 -4.69 1.26 0.74
N LEU A 129 -5.74 1.69 1.45
CA LEU A 129 -6.00 1.34 2.84
C LEU A 129 -7.17 0.38 2.88
N ALA A 130 -7.06 -0.68 3.67
CA ALA A 130 -8.11 -1.68 3.79
C ALA A 130 -8.25 -2.23 5.21
N SER A 131 -9.47 -2.54 5.60
CA SER A 131 -9.80 -3.15 6.89
C SER A 131 -11.18 -3.79 6.82
N ASP A 132 -11.47 -4.71 7.74
CA ASP A 132 -12.83 -5.20 7.96
C ASP A 132 -13.65 -4.28 8.88
N LYS A 133 -13.03 -3.21 9.37
CA LYS A 133 -13.70 -2.12 10.08
C LYS A 133 -13.88 -0.90 9.19
N PRO A 134 -14.93 -0.09 9.42
CA PRO A 134 -15.12 1.16 8.69
C PRO A 134 -13.89 2.06 8.83
N ILE A 135 -13.37 2.51 7.68
CA ILE A 135 -12.30 3.50 7.62
C ILE A 135 -12.94 4.89 7.56
N ASP A 136 -12.59 5.76 8.50
CA ASP A 136 -13.03 7.15 8.48
C ASP A 136 -12.32 7.91 7.34
N THR A 137 -13.09 8.29 6.31
CA THR A 137 -12.58 9.04 5.15
C THR A 137 -12.76 10.55 5.29
N GLN A 138 -13.32 11.02 6.41
CA GLN A 138 -13.49 12.42 6.74
C GLN A 138 -13.08 12.68 8.19
N PRO A 139 -11.80 12.40 8.55
CA PRO A 139 -11.34 12.51 9.92
C PRO A 139 -11.46 13.94 10.42
N ASN A 140 -11.83 14.08 11.70
CA ASN A 140 -11.82 15.39 12.36
C ASN A 140 -10.37 15.89 12.50
N ILE A 141 -10.12 17.12 12.05
CA ILE A 141 -8.78 17.71 11.98
C ILE A 141 -8.17 17.82 13.38
N GLU A 142 -8.89 18.41 14.33
CA GLU A 142 -8.36 18.68 15.68
C GLU A 142 -8.10 17.39 16.46
N ALA A 143 -8.99 16.40 16.34
CA ALA A 143 -8.81 15.09 16.96
C ALA A 143 -7.60 14.35 16.37
N THR A 144 -7.39 14.48 15.05
CA THR A 144 -6.22 13.90 14.38
C THR A 144 -4.93 14.56 14.86
N ASP A 145 -4.89 15.89 14.93
CA ASP A 145 -3.71 16.62 15.40
C ASP A 145 -3.40 16.29 16.87
N ALA A 146 -4.43 16.19 17.72
CA ALA A 146 -4.27 15.79 19.11
C ALA A 146 -3.72 14.36 19.25
N LEU A 147 -4.16 13.44 18.40
CA LEU A 147 -3.64 12.06 18.35
C LEU A 147 -2.17 12.05 17.92
N LEU A 148 -1.84 12.75 16.83
CA LEU A 148 -0.46 12.84 16.33
C LEU A 148 0.48 13.43 17.39
N ALA A 149 0.05 14.48 18.10
CA ALA A 149 0.83 15.09 19.18
C ALA A 149 1.04 14.14 20.38
N ARG A 150 0.07 13.26 20.66
CA ARG A 150 0.12 12.33 21.80
C ARG A 150 0.98 11.10 21.52
N GLU A 151 0.85 10.52 20.33
CA GLU A 151 1.42 9.20 20.00
C GLU A 151 2.75 9.28 19.23
N THR A 152 3.16 10.48 18.80
CA THR A 152 4.35 10.66 17.97
C THR A 152 5.26 11.77 18.50
N ASN A 153 6.44 11.92 17.88
CA ASN A 153 7.41 12.95 18.24
C ASN A 153 7.16 14.33 17.57
N GLY A 154 6.05 14.48 16.84
CA GLY A 154 5.67 15.74 16.19
C GLY A 154 6.57 16.19 15.03
N ARG A 155 7.41 15.30 14.47
CA ARG A 155 8.36 15.65 13.39
C ARG A 155 7.79 15.46 11.98
N PHE A 156 6.48 15.34 11.82
CA PHE A 156 5.87 15.25 10.49
C PHE A 156 6.12 16.54 9.69
N ARG A 157 6.55 16.38 8.43
CA ARG A 157 6.77 17.51 7.51
C ARG A 157 5.66 17.68 6.48
N LEU A 158 4.98 16.57 6.17
CA LEU A 158 3.86 16.51 5.23
C LEU A 158 2.51 16.40 5.95
N PHE A 159 2.47 15.77 7.12
CA PHE A 159 1.25 15.17 7.64
C PHE A 159 0.73 15.92 8.87
N ASP A 160 -0.52 16.36 8.80
CA ASP A 160 -1.36 16.90 9.88
C ASP A 160 -2.82 16.51 9.60
N GLY A 161 -3.75 16.87 10.48
CA GLY A 161 -5.18 16.56 10.34
C GLY A 161 -5.79 17.18 9.08
N GLN A 162 -5.42 18.41 8.75
CA GLN A 162 -5.90 19.12 7.55
C GLN A 162 -5.45 18.41 6.28
N THR A 163 -4.20 17.95 6.25
CA THR A 163 -3.60 17.24 5.13
C THR A 163 -4.20 15.87 4.99
N LEU A 164 -4.32 15.08 6.06
CA LEU A 164 -4.94 13.76 6.01
C LEU A 164 -6.36 13.82 5.42
N LEU A 165 -7.19 14.76 5.89
CA LEU A 165 -8.51 14.99 5.31
C LEU A 165 -8.42 15.20 3.80
N GLY A 166 -7.50 16.07 3.34
CA GLY A 166 -7.27 16.36 1.92
C GLY A 166 -6.78 15.17 1.11
N LEU A 167 -5.81 14.40 1.62
CA LEU A 167 -5.25 13.24 0.91
C LEU A 167 -6.29 12.11 0.73
N LEU A 168 -7.33 12.06 1.57
CA LEU A 168 -8.46 11.12 1.45
C LEU A 168 -9.53 11.59 0.45
N GLN A 169 -9.51 12.84 -0.02
CA GLN A 169 -10.53 13.38 -0.94
C GLN A 169 -10.12 13.22 -2.40
N MET A 170 -10.27 12.01 -2.94
CA MET A 170 -10.01 11.76 -4.35
C MET A 170 -10.98 12.50 -5.31
N PRO A 171 -10.46 13.10 -6.39
CA PRO A 171 -11.26 13.62 -7.49
C PRO A 171 -12.30 12.62 -8.03
N LYS A 172 -13.43 13.13 -8.51
CA LYS A 172 -14.55 12.30 -9.01
C LYS A 172 -14.12 11.30 -10.09
N TYR A 173 -13.32 11.72 -11.07
CA TYR A 173 -12.92 10.84 -12.18
C TYR A 173 -12.12 9.61 -11.72
N LEU A 174 -11.32 9.75 -10.65
CA LEU A 174 -10.60 8.63 -10.04
C LEU A 174 -11.56 7.70 -9.33
N ARG A 175 -12.49 8.25 -8.54
CA ARG A 175 -13.55 7.46 -7.89
C ARG A 175 -14.40 6.68 -8.89
N ASP A 176 -14.78 7.31 -9.99
CA ASP A 176 -15.54 6.67 -11.08
C ASP A 176 -14.72 5.55 -11.72
N ARG A 177 -13.42 5.76 -11.97
CA ARG A 177 -12.52 4.73 -12.53
C ARG A 177 -12.34 3.53 -11.59
N LEU A 178 -12.18 3.77 -10.29
CA LEU A 178 -12.09 2.70 -9.28
C LEU A 178 -13.40 1.91 -9.20
N ALA A 179 -14.55 2.59 -9.20
CA ALA A 179 -15.87 1.95 -9.14
C ALA A 179 -16.17 1.10 -10.39
N ALA A 180 -15.67 1.49 -11.56
CA ALA A 180 -15.85 0.76 -12.80
C ALA A 180 -14.91 -0.47 -12.95
N GLU A 181 -13.89 -0.62 -12.10
CA GLU A 181 -12.95 -1.72 -12.20
C GLU A 181 -13.57 -3.06 -11.78
N THR A 182 -13.29 -4.10 -12.57
CA THR A 182 -13.80 -5.45 -12.35
C THR A 182 -12.71 -6.52 -12.31
N VAL A 183 -11.51 -6.22 -12.81
CA VAL A 183 -10.40 -7.16 -12.85
C VAL A 183 -9.83 -7.35 -11.45
N VAL A 184 -9.78 -8.62 -11.04
CA VAL A 184 -9.16 -9.08 -9.80
C VAL A 184 -7.95 -9.93 -10.16
N TYR A 185 -6.80 -9.58 -9.61
CA TYR A 185 -5.58 -10.38 -9.75
C TYR A 185 -5.65 -11.61 -8.85
N SER A 186 -5.22 -12.74 -9.38
CA SER A 186 -5.10 -13.99 -8.64
C SER A 186 -3.88 -14.76 -9.15
N LEU A 187 -3.44 -15.80 -8.43
CA LEU A 187 -2.40 -16.68 -8.94
C LEU A 187 -2.77 -17.31 -10.30
N ALA A 188 -4.06 -17.53 -10.56
CA ALA A 188 -4.56 -18.05 -11.85
C ALA A 188 -4.73 -16.95 -12.93
N ASN A 189 -4.83 -15.68 -12.53
CA ASN A 189 -4.94 -14.52 -13.41
C ASN A 189 -4.02 -13.41 -12.90
N PRO A 190 -2.70 -13.53 -13.12
CA PRO A 190 -1.72 -12.62 -12.55
C PRO A 190 -1.77 -11.24 -13.21
N PRO A 191 -1.17 -10.21 -12.59
CA PRO A 191 -0.99 -8.90 -13.19
C PRO A 191 -0.32 -8.98 -14.57
N LYS A 192 -0.97 -8.38 -15.58
CA LYS A 192 -0.43 -8.21 -16.93
C LYS A 192 -0.20 -6.73 -17.16
N PHE A 193 1.06 -6.34 -17.36
CA PHE A 193 1.46 -4.95 -17.50
C PHE A 193 1.40 -4.47 -18.95
N PHE A 194 1.89 -5.32 -19.84
CA PHE A 194 1.82 -5.11 -21.27
C PHE A 194 1.01 -6.25 -21.87
N SER A 195 -0.31 -6.16 -21.82
CA SER A 195 -1.07 -6.77 -22.90
C SER A 195 -0.57 -6.11 -24.17
N ARG A 196 0.26 -6.81 -24.96
CA ARG A 196 0.55 -6.46 -26.35
C ARG A 196 -0.75 -5.94 -26.95
N PHE A 197 -0.69 -4.83 -27.68
CA PHE A 197 -1.73 -4.42 -28.60
C PHE A 197 -1.97 -5.55 -29.64
N GLN A 198 -2.66 -6.60 -29.24
CA GLN A 198 -3.44 -7.48 -30.09
C GLN A 198 -4.87 -7.01 -29.76
N GLY A 199 -5.47 -6.08 -30.49
CA GLY A 199 -5.56 -6.12 -31.94
C GLY A 199 -6.42 -7.30 -32.37
N ASP A 200 -7.51 -7.59 -31.65
CA ASP A 200 -8.61 -8.38 -32.21
C ASP A 200 -9.31 -7.51 -33.25
N SER A 201 -8.81 -7.62 -34.49
CA SER A 201 -9.52 -7.27 -35.72
C SER A 201 -10.51 -8.36 -36.10
#